data_AF-G0L9J6-F1
#
_entry.id   AF-G0L9J6-F1
#
_cell.length_a   1.000
_cell.length_b   1.000
_cell.length_c   1.000
_cell.angle_alpha   90.00
_cell.angle_beta   90.00
_cell.angle_gamma   90.00
#
_symmetry.space_group_name_H-M   'P 1'
#
loop_
_entity.id
_entity.type
_entity.pdbx_description
1 polymer ?
#
loop_
_entity_poly.entity_id
_entity_poly.type
_entity_poly.pdbx_seq_one_letter_code
_entity_poly.pdbx_strand_id
1 'polypeptide(L)'
;MKKPSLLFTMLFLSLVTLSNCNVKDTIDELSDTQKALDCVNLIEDIDEKWDKQDRDCEEIKSDVAKILKTCKDFISAEQKAQLEFYSANCDADN
;
A
#
# COMPACT_ATOMS: atom_id res chain seq x y z
N MET A 1 18.94 -27.04 -46.43
CA MET A 1 18.76 -25.82 -45.62
C MET A 1 18.50 -26.23 -44.17
N LYS A 2 19.51 -26.21 -43.30
CA LYS A 2 19.38 -26.54 -41.86
C LYS A 2 19.76 -25.28 -41.06
N LYS A 3 18.81 -24.36 -40.88
CA LYS A 3 18.99 -23.13 -40.09
C LYS A 3 17.90 -22.82 -39.05
N PRO A 4 16.73 -23.51 -38.95
CA PRO A 4 15.72 -23.11 -37.94
C PRO A 4 16.11 -23.54 -36.51
N SER A 5 17.00 -24.52 -36.34
CA SER A 5 17.36 -25.04 -35.02
C SER A 5 18.14 -24.05 -34.15
N LEU A 6 18.97 -23.18 -34.74
CA LEU A 6 19.80 -22.22 -33.99
C LEU A 6 18.98 -21.05 -33.42
N LEU A 7 17.94 -20.63 -34.13
CA LEU A 7 17.02 -19.57 -33.67
C LEU A 7 16.21 -20.02 -32.45
N PHE A 8 15.76 -21.28 -32.43
CA PHE A 8 15.05 -21.84 -31.28
C PHE A 8 15.94 -21.97 -30.04
N THR A 9 17.20 -22.38 -30.20
CA THR A 9 18.14 -22.49 -29.08
C THR A 9 18.51 -21.12 -28.50
N MET A 10 18.67 -20.08 -29.33
CA MET A 10 18.91 -18.71 -28.86
C MET A 10 17.71 -18.14 -28.09
N LEU A 11 16.49 -18.40 -28.56
CA LEU A 11 15.27 -17.95 -27.88
C LEU A 11 15.13 -18.58 -26.48
N PHE A 12 15.35 -19.90 -26.37
CA PHE A 12 15.35 -20.58 -25.08
C PHE A 12 16.45 -20.08 -24.14
N LEU A 13 17.66 -19.80 -24.66
CA LEU A 13 18.76 -19.30 -23.85
C LEU A 13 18.47 -17.89 -23.28
N SER A 14 17.76 -17.04 -24.03
CA SER A 14 17.31 -15.73 -23.54
C SER A 14 16.21 -15.77 -22.47
N LEU A 15 15.36 -16.81 -22.47
CA LEU A 15 14.36 -17.01 -21.42
C LEU A 15 14.98 -17.52 -20.11
N VAL A 16 16.05 -18.33 -20.19
CA VAL A 16 16.75 -18.86 -19.00
C VAL A 16 17.59 -17.79 -18.30
N THR A 17 18.04 -16.74 -19.00
CA THR A 17 18.71 -15.60 -18.37
C THR A 17 17.79 -14.71 -17.56
N LEU A 18 16.47 -14.71 -17.85
CA LEU A 18 15.47 -13.94 -17.08
C LEU A 18 15.04 -14.64 -15.78
N SER A 19 15.30 -15.95 -15.64
CA SER A 19 14.94 -16.71 -14.44
C SER A 19 15.85 -16.43 -13.23
N ASN A 20 16.92 -15.65 -13.42
CA ASN A 20 17.83 -15.20 -12.37
C ASN A 20 17.60 -13.75 -11.95
N CYS A 21 16.60 -13.06 -12.53
CA CYS A 21 16.04 -11.89 -11.87
C CYS A 21 15.36 -12.41 -10.60
N ASN A 22 15.83 -11.97 -9.44
CA ASN A 22 15.36 -12.41 -8.14
C ASN A 22 13.87 -12.10 -8.02
N VAL A 23 13.03 -13.06 -8.45
CA VAL A 23 11.57 -12.94 -8.51
C VAL A 23 11.00 -12.53 -7.15
N LYS A 24 11.71 -12.88 -6.08
CA LYS A 24 11.40 -12.46 -4.71
C LYS A 24 11.49 -10.93 -4.52
N ASP A 25 12.55 -10.28 -5.02
CA ASP A 25 12.70 -8.83 -4.89
C ASP A 25 11.59 -8.10 -5.67
N THR A 26 11.23 -8.61 -6.85
CA THR A 26 10.15 -8.03 -7.66
C THR A 26 8.77 -8.25 -7.02
N ILE A 27 8.53 -9.40 -6.39
CA ILE A 27 7.29 -9.70 -5.65
C ILE A 27 7.19 -8.82 -4.40
N ASP A 28 8.30 -8.64 -3.67
CA ASP A 28 8.34 -7.82 -2.45
C ASP A 28 8.09 -6.33 -2.79
N GLU A 29 8.70 -5.81 -3.87
CA GLU A 29 8.45 -4.45 -4.38
C GLU A 29 6.99 -4.24 -4.85
N LEU A 30 6.40 -5.23 -5.53
CA LEU A 30 4.99 -5.18 -5.93
C LEU A 30 4.05 -5.22 -4.72
N SER A 31 4.38 -6.03 -3.71
CA SER A 31 3.64 -6.09 -2.44
C SER A 31 3.66 -4.73 -1.73
N ASP A 32 4.82 -4.10 -1.62
CA ASP A 32 4.93 -2.82 -0.93
C ASP A 32 4.28 -1.68 -1.70
N THR A 33 4.32 -1.72 -3.05
CA THR A 33 3.55 -0.82 -3.91
C THR A 33 2.04 -0.98 -3.69
N GLN A 34 1.54 -2.22 -3.59
CA GLN A 34 0.12 -2.48 -3.32
C GLN A 34 -0.30 -1.95 -1.95
N LYS A 35 0.50 -2.20 -0.90
CA LYS A 35 0.20 -1.67 0.44
C LYS A 35 0.18 -0.13 0.46
N ALA A 36 1.07 0.51 -0.29
CA ALA A 36 1.10 1.97 -0.42
C ALA A 36 -0.17 2.48 -1.11
N LEU A 37 -0.60 1.80 -2.19
CA LEU A 37 -1.84 2.11 -2.90
C LEU A 37 -3.07 1.93 -1.99
N ASP A 38 -3.13 0.84 -1.23
CA ASP A 38 -4.22 0.58 -0.28
C ASP A 38 -4.29 1.67 0.81
N CYS A 39 -3.14 2.16 1.27
CA CYS A 39 -3.09 3.27 2.21
C CYS A 39 -3.60 4.59 1.59
N VAL A 40 -3.16 4.93 0.38
CA VAL A 40 -3.61 6.15 -0.31
C VAL A 40 -5.11 6.12 -0.56
N ASN A 41 -5.63 5.01 -1.09
CA ASN A 41 -7.06 4.85 -1.34
C ASN A 41 -7.88 4.97 -0.04
N LEU A 42 -7.37 4.40 1.06
CA LEU A 42 -8.03 4.53 2.36
C LEU A 42 -8.09 5.99 2.83
N ILE A 43 -6.99 6.75 2.67
CA ILE A 43 -6.97 8.16 3.06
C ILE A 43 -7.93 8.97 2.18
N GLU A 44 -7.96 8.74 0.87
CA GLU A 44 -8.88 9.41 -0.05
C GLU A 44 -10.35 9.11 0.30
N ASP A 45 -10.68 7.85 0.58
CA ASP A 45 -12.02 7.44 1.02
C ASP A 45 -12.46 8.10 2.34
N ILE A 46 -11.51 8.33 3.26
CA ILE A 46 -11.78 8.97 4.55
C ILE A 46 -11.98 10.48 4.33
N ASP A 47 -11.09 11.12 3.58
CA ASP A 47 -11.17 12.54 3.23
C ASP A 47 -12.50 12.88 2.54
N GLU A 48 -12.88 12.09 1.52
CA GLU A 48 -14.15 12.29 0.81
C GLU A 48 -15.37 12.11 1.73
N LYS A 49 -15.30 11.22 2.73
CA LYS A 49 -16.37 11.05 3.72
C LYS A 49 -16.47 12.25 4.65
N TRP A 50 -15.33 12.77 5.09
CA TRP A 50 -15.25 13.88 6.04
C TRP A 50 -15.70 15.20 5.37
N ASP A 51 -15.47 15.36 4.08
CA ASP A 51 -15.98 16.50 3.29
C ASP A 51 -17.50 16.52 3.12
N LYS A 52 -18.16 15.34 3.18
CA LYS A 52 -19.59 15.19 2.87
C LYS A 52 -20.48 15.12 4.10
N GLN A 53 -19.95 14.73 5.26
CA GLN A 53 -20.73 14.41 6.44
C GLN A 53 -19.96 14.79 7.71
N ASP A 54 -20.66 15.40 8.68
CA ASP A 54 -20.13 15.50 10.04
C ASP A 54 -19.92 14.09 10.60
N ARG A 55 -18.76 13.87 11.20
CA ARG A 55 -18.38 12.57 11.77
C ARG A 55 -18.47 12.61 13.27
N ASP A 56 -19.08 11.58 13.85
CA ASP A 56 -19.02 11.42 15.29
C ASP A 56 -17.65 10.85 15.74
N CYS A 57 -17.37 10.93 17.04
CA CYS A 57 -16.08 10.48 17.55
C CYS A 57 -15.89 8.96 17.42
N GLU A 58 -16.95 8.15 17.39
CA GLU A 58 -16.83 6.70 17.16
C GLU A 58 -16.38 6.42 15.73
N GLU A 59 -16.87 7.20 14.77
CA GLU A 59 -16.42 7.18 13.39
C GLU A 59 -14.97 7.63 13.23
N ILE A 60 -14.56 8.71 13.92
CA ILE A 60 -13.17 9.18 13.93
C ILE A 60 -12.25 8.11 14.51
N LYS A 61 -12.60 7.51 15.65
CA LYS A 61 -11.85 6.38 16.25
C LYS A 61 -11.74 5.21 15.28
N SER A 62 -12.84 4.86 14.60
CA SER A 62 -12.83 3.77 13.63
C SER A 62 -11.91 4.06 12.45
N ASP A 63 -11.92 5.28 11.93
CA ASP A 63 -11.12 5.67 10.77
C ASP A 63 -9.62 5.75 11.14
N VAL A 64 -9.29 6.32 12.31
CA VAL A 64 -7.92 6.28 12.86
C VAL A 64 -7.42 4.85 13.01
N ALA A 65 -8.23 3.93 13.56
CA ALA A 65 -7.82 2.53 13.70
C ALA A 65 -7.54 1.85 12.35
N LYS A 66 -8.29 2.19 11.29
CA LYS A 66 -8.01 1.69 9.93
C LYS A 66 -6.71 2.26 9.39
N ILE A 67 -6.47 3.57 9.54
CA ILE A 67 -5.23 4.22 9.09
C ILE A 67 -4.02 3.60 9.79
N LEU A 68 -4.05 3.46 11.11
CA LEU A 68 -2.94 2.87 11.88
C LEU A 68 -2.67 1.41 11.54
N LYS A 69 -3.66 0.68 11.00
CA LYS A 69 -3.50 -0.70 10.57
C LYS A 69 -2.98 -0.81 9.14
N THR A 70 -3.57 -0.06 8.21
CA THR A 70 -3.28 -0.16 6.76
C THR A 70 -2.04 0.64 6.38
N CYS A 71 -1.85 1.81 6.97
CA CYS A 71 -0.76 2.74 6.63
C CYS A 71 0.45 2.63 7.55
N LYS A 72 0.52 1.62 8.43
CA LYS A 72 1.53 1.51 9.51
C LYS A 72 2.99 1.66 9.03
N ASP A 73 3.27 1.17 7.81
CA ASP A 73 4.61 1.14 7.23
C ASP A 73 4.94 2.46 6.49
N PHE A 74 3.95 3.36 6.32
CA PHE A 74 4.02 4.59 5.54
C PHE A 74 3.82 5.86 6.37
N ILE A 75 3.40 5.74 7.63
CA ILE A 75 3.26 6.88 8.56
C ILE A 75 4.43 6.94 9.53
N SER A 76 4.88 8.15 9.84
CA SER A 76 5.90 8.38 10.86
C SER A 76 5.36 8.13 12.27
N ALA A 77 6.26 7.96 13.24
CA ALA A 77 5.87 7.87 14.65
C ALA A 77 5.13 9.12 15.14
N GLU A 78 5.50 10.30 14.62
CA GLU A 78 4.83 11.56 14.92
C GLU A 78 3.40 11.58 14.37
N GLN A 79 3.20 11.19 13.11
CA GLN A 79 1.87 11.10 12.49
C GLN A 79 0.98 10.10 13.22
N LYS A 80 1.56 8.95 13.62
CA LYS A 80 0.87 7.97 14.47
C LYS A 80 0.41 8.59 15.80
N ALA A 81 1.29 9.30 16.50
CA ALA A 81 0.96 9.93 17.77
C ALA A 81 -0.14 11.00 17.61
N GLN A 82 -0.12 11.76 16.51
CA GLN A 82 -1.17 12.74 16.20
C GLN A 82 -2.52 12.05 15.97
N LEU A 83 -2.57 10.98 15.19
CA LEU A 83 -3.79 10.21 14.95
C LEU A 83 -4.35 9.63 16.27
N GLU A 84 -3.49 9.06 17.10
CA GLU A 84 -3.87 8.55 18.42
C GLU A 84 -4.39 9.68 19.33
N PHE A 85 -3.78 10.87 19.27
CA PHE A 85 -4.25 12.05 20.00
C PHE A 85 -5.64 12.48 19.53
N TYR A 86 -5.88 12.60 18.22
CA TYR A 86 -7.19 12.98 17.68
C TYR A 86 -8.26 11.96 18.07
N SER A 87 -7.97 10.67 17.95
CA SER A 87 -8.89 9.59 18.35
C SER A 87 -9.21 9.61 19.85
N ALA A 88 -8.27 10.04 20.71
CA ALA A 88 -8.47 10.09 22.15
C ALA A 88 -9.24 11.34 22.60
N ASN A 89 -9.26 12.40 21.80
CA ASN A 89 -9.83 13.70 22.15
C ASN A 89 -11.01 14.11 21.27
N CYS A 90 -11.51 13.25 20.37
CA CYS A 90 -12.68 13.60 19.53
C CYS A 90 -14.00 13.70 20.29
N ASP A 91 -14.09 13.14 21.50
CA ASP A 91 -15.24 13.28 22.42
C ASP A 91 -15.12 14.54 23.29
N ALA A 92 -14.01 15.27 23.19
CA ALA A 92 -13.81 16.50 23.93
C ALA A 92 -14.56 17.64 23.22
N ASP A 93 -15.90 17.61 23.34
CA ASP A 93 -16.71 18.81 23.22
C ASP A 93 -16.16 19.86 24.22
N ASN A 94 -15.51 20.90 23.70
CA ASN A 94 -15.50 22.24 24.30
C ASN A 94 -16.26 23.16 23.35
#